data_AF-A0AAP9E1M0-F1
#
_entry.id   AF-A0AAP9E1M0-F1
#
_cell.length_a   1.000
_cell.length_b   1.000
_cell.length_c   1.000
_cell.angle_alpha   90.00
_cell.angle_beta   90.00
_cell.angle_gamma   90.00
#
_symmetry.space_group_name_H-M   'P 1'
#
loop_
_entity.id
_entity.type
_entity.pdbx_description
1 polymer ?
#
loop_
_entity_poly.entity_id
_entity_poly.type
_entity_poly.pdbx_seq_one_letter_code
_entity_poly.pdbx_strand_id
1 'polypeptide(L)'
;MIRCRKAGQSKALFSMDEEGDSVPQHYFFEEMNEAASVLAECADLFGPGDLLPYAEKEMNERINKLLDMYLLAKTLKDEEWVSELQDRLKQISGFSFYPDRVKIS
;
A
#
# COMPACT_ATOMS: atom_id res chain seq x y z
N MET A 1 -0.53 17.04 5.77
CA MET A 1 0.77 17.03 5.05
C MET A 1 1.23 15.60 4.91
N ILE A 2 1.44 15.10 3.69
CA ILE A 2 1.87 13.71 3.43
C ILE A 2 3.37 13.59 3.71
N ARG A 3 3.78 12.58 4.49
CA ARG A 3 5.18 12.28 4.77
C ARG A 3 5.52 10.84 4.37
N CYS A 4 6.75 10.61 3.93
CA CYS A 4 7.30 9.26 3.77
C CYS A 4 8.19 8.94 4.98
N ARG A 5 8.08 7.72 5.52
CA ARG A 5 9.02 7.23 6.54
C ARG A 5 10.40 7.04 5.94
N LYS A 6 11.44 7.20 6.76
CA LYS A 6 12.79 6.73 6.40
C LYS A 6 12.83 5.21 6.56
N ALA A 7 13.50 4.53 5.63
CA ALA A 7 13.74 3.09 5.73
C ALA A 7 14.32 2.71 7.11
N GLY A 8 13.69 1.75 7.79
CA GLY A 8 14.08 1.31 9.13
C GLY A 8 13.47 2.10 10.30
N GLN A 9 12.54 3.03 10.08
CA GLN A 9 11.77 3.66 11.16
C GLN A 9 10.48 2.87 11.46
N SER A 10 10.43 2.26 12.66
CA SER A 10 9.25 1.53 13.14
C SER A 10 8.00 2.41 13.26
N LYS A 11 6.84 1.83 12.89
CA LYS A 11 5.49 2.40 12.96
C LYS A 11 5.05 2.87 14.36
N ALA A 12 5.73 2.42 15.41
CA ALA A 12 5.35 2.62 16.82
C ALA A 12 5.61 4.04 17.38
N LEU A 13 6.23 4.95 16.64
CA LEU A 13 6.69 6.25 17.17
C LEU A 13 5.68 7.41 16.99
N PHE A 14 4.47 7.14 16.52
CA PHE A 14 3.44 8.17 16.35
C PHE A 14 2.10 7.66 16.89
N SER A 15 1.98 7.61 18.21
CA SER A 15 0.68 7.42 18.86
C SER A 15 0.60 8.28 20.11
N MET A 16 -0.23 9.32 19.98
CA MET A 16 -1.00 10.05 20.98
C MET A 16 -0.36 11.26 21.70
N ASP A 17 -1.28 12.16 22.08
CA ASP A 17 -1.20 13.46 22.78
C ASP A 17 -1.34 14.66 21.79
N GLU A 18 -2.34 15.56 21.82
CA GLU A 18 -3.39 15.90 22.80
C GLU A 18 -4.63 16.54 22.12
N GLU A 19 -5.70 16.68 22.91
CA GLU A 19 -6.93 17.46 22.68
C GLU A 19 -6.69 18.92 22.28
N GLY A 20 -7.54 19.41 21.36
CA GLY A 20 -7.82 20.83 21.21
C GLY A 20 -6.95 21.55 20.17
N ASP A 21 -7.64 22.19 19.21
CA ASP A 21 -7.12 22.90 18.04
C ASP A 21 -6.82 21.99 16.84
N SER A 22 -7.15 22.46 15.63
CA SER A 22 -7.13 21.66 14.40
C SER A 22 -5.70 21.32 13.99
N VAL A 23 -5.09 20.33 14.63
CA VAL A 23 -3.76 19.83 14.27
C VAL A 23 -3.86 19.23 12.87
N PRO A 24 -3.00 19.63 11.91
CA PRO A 24 -3.02 19.08 10.57
C PRO A 24 -2.83 17.57 10.64
N GLN A 25 -3.84 16.80 10.22
CA GLN A 25 -3.75 15.35 10.23
C GLN A 25 -2.59 14.92 9.31
N HIS A 26 -1.63 14.24 9.90
CA HIS A 26 -0.45 13.72 9.22
C HIS A 26 -0.76 12.29 8.78
N TYR A 27 -0.78 12.08 7.46
CA TYR A 27 -0.91 10.77 6.87
C TYR A 27 0.44 10.34 6.31
N PHE A 28 0.80 9.10 6.55
CA PHE A 28 1.93 8.50 5.86
C PHE A 28 1.53 8.09 4.45
N PHE A 29 2.43 8.25 3.49
CA PHE A 29 2.10 7.92 2.09
C PHE A 29 1.75 6.44 1.93
N GLU A 30 2.43 5.55 2.64
CA GLU A 30 2.16 4.12 2.66
C GLU A 30 0.79 3.74 3.26
N GLU A 31 0.13 4.65 3.98
CA GLU A 31 -1.24 4.44 4.46
C GLU A 31 -2.29 4.76 3.40
N MET A 32 -1.91 5.52 2.38
CA MET A 32 -2.80 5.96 1.29
C MET A 32 -2.50 5.28 -0.04
N ASN A 33 -1.34 4.63 -0.16
CA ASN A 33 -0.87 4.01 -1.38
C ASN A 33 -0.46 2.55 -1.15
N GLU A 34 -1.18 1.63 -1.79
CA GLU A 34 -1.00 0.19 -1.62
C GLU A 34 0.41 -0.28 -2.04
N ALA A 35 0.95 0.22 -3.15
CA ALA A 35 2.29 -0.14 -3.61
C ALA A 35 3.37 0.35 -2.62
N ALA A 36 3.21 1.56 -2.07
CA ALA A 36 4.10 2.09 -1.05
C ALA A 36 4.01 1.30 0.27
N SER A 37 2.82 0.83 0.66
CA SER A 37 2.65 -0.09 1.80
C SER A 37 3.50 -1.34 1.63
N VAL A 38 3.41 -2.00 0.47
CA VAL A 38 4.17 -3.22 0.21
C VAL A 38 5.68 -2.95 0.22
N LEU A 39 6.13 -1.85 -0.39
CA LEU A 39 7.55 -1.49 -0.40
C LEU A 39 8.08 -1.16 1.01
N ALA A 40 7.29 -0.47 1.82
CA ALA A 40 7.65 -0.17 3.21
C ALA A 40 7.78 -1.47 4.03
N GLU A 41 6.83 -2.38 3.90
CA GLU A 41 6.88 -3.71 4.54
C GLU A 41 8.10 -4.51 4.08
N CYS A 42 8.42 -4.49 2.78
CA CYS A 42 9.62 -5.16 2.26
C CYS A 42 10.90 -4.54 2.84
N ALA A 43 10.95 -3.21 2.97
CA ALA A 43 12.13 -2.51 3.51
C ALA A 43 12.33 -2.83 4.99
N ASP A 44 11.24 -2.99 5.74
CA ASP A 44 11.28 -3.38 7.15
C ASP A 44 11.70 -4.85 7.33
N LEU A 45 11.30 -5.74 6.41
CA LEU A 45 11.57 -7.18 6.51
C LEU A 45 12.95 -7.61 5.99
N PHE A 46 13.37 -7.09 4.84
CA PHE A 46 14.56 -7.56 4.12
C PHE A 46 15.73 -6.56 4.19
N GLY A 47 15.49 -5.34 4.69
CA GLY A 47 16.47 -4.27 4.66
C GLY A 47 16.72 -3.72 3.25
N PRO A 48 17.67 -2.79 3.08
CA PRO A 48 17.89 -2.09 1.81
C PRO A 48 18.61 -2.92 0.72
N GLY A 49 19.10 -4.12 1.04
CA GLY A 49 19.85 -4.97 0.10
C GLY A 49 18.93 -5.92 -0.68
N ASP A 50 18.99 -5.84 -2.01
CA ASP A 50 18.27 -6.71 -2.98
C ASP A 50 16.75 -6.86 -2.74
N LEU A 51 16.08 -5.73 -2.53
CA LEU A 51 14.65 -5.65 -2.23
C LEU A 51 13.75 -5.99 -3.44
N LEU A 52 14.26 -5.90 -4.67
CA LEU A 52 13.48 -6.01 -5.90
C LEU A 52 12.79 -7.37 -6.08
N PRO A 53 13.48 -8.52 -5.98
CA PRO A 53 12.85 -9.83 -6.16
C PRO A 53 11.78 -10.12 -5.11
N TYR A 54 12.02 -9.68 -3.87
CA TYR A 54 11.07 -9.84 -2.77
C TYR A 54 9.85 -8.93 -2.94
N ALA A 55 10.07 -7.66 -3.32
CA ALA A 55 8.99 -6.72 -3.52
C ALA A 55 8.06 -7.13 -4.68
N GLU A 56 8.60 -7.69 -5.77
CA GLU A 56 7.78 -8.24 -6.84
C GLU A 56 6.90 -9.41 -6.35
N LYS A 57 7.47 -10.31 -5.57
CA LYS A 57 6.72 -11.43 -4.97
C LYS A 57 5.62 -10.93 -4.04
N GLU A 58 5.95 -10.04 -3.10
CA GLU A 58 5.00 -9.49 -2.12
C GLU A 58 3.91 -8.66 -2.78
N MET A 59 4.21 -7.92 -3.86
CA MET A 59 3.19 -7.20 -4.62
C MET A 59 2.19 -8.15 -5.29
N ASN A 60 2.68 -9.24 -5.91
CA ASN A 60 1.79 -10.23 -6.52
C ASN A 60 0.91 -10.93 -5.47
N GLU A 61 1.48 -11.28 -4.31
CA GLU A 61 0.70 -11.84 -3.20
C GLU A 61 -0.34 -10.86 -2.68
N ARG A 62 0.00 -9.57 -2.59
CA ARG A 62 -0.94 -8.52 -2.18
C ARG A 62 -2.08 -8.37 -3.17
N ILE A 63 -1.80 -8.38 -4.48
CA ILE A 63 -2.82 -8.34 -5.54
C ILE A 63 -3.80 -9.50 -5.38
N ASN A 64 -3.31 -10.72 -5.19
CA ASN A 64 -4.16 -11.89 -5.03
C ASN A 64 -5.09 -11.76 -3.81
N LYS A 65 -4.55 -11.34 -2.66
CA LYS A 65 -5.35 -11.08 -1.44
C LYS A 65 -6.44 -10.04 -1.68
N LEU A 66 -6.12 -8.94 -2.36
CA LEU A 66 -7.08 -7.89 -2.69
C LEU A 66 -8.17 -8.37 -3.65
N LEU A 67 -7.82 -9.23 -4.62
CA LEU A 67 -8.80 -9.84 -5.52
C LEU A 67 -9.74 -10.80 -4.77
N ASP A 68 -9.22 -11.62 -3.87
CA ASP A 68 -10.04 -12.50 -3.02
C ASP A 68 -11.02 -11.69 -2.16
N MET A 69 -10.53 -10.62 -1.52
CA MET A 69 -11.37 -9.70 -0.74
C MET A 69 -12.41 -9.00 -1.62
N TYR A 70 -12.04 -8.63 -2.85
CA TYR A 70 -12.96 -7.98 -3.79
C TYR A 70 -14.09 -8.92 -4.22
N LEU A 71 -13.77 -10.18 -4.47
CA LEU A 71 -14.79 -11.20 -4.75
C LEU A 71 -15.71 -11.39 -3.54
N LEU A 72 -15.17 -11.39 -2.32
CA LEU A 72 -15.99 -11.45 -1.12
C LEU A 72 -16.91 -10.23 -0.99
N ALA A 73 -16.38 -9.01 -1.15
CA ALA A 73 -17.15 -7.77 -1.12
C ALA A 73 -18.28 -7.78 -2.17
N LYS A 74 -17.98 -8.24 -3.39
CA LYS A 74 -18.96 -8.46 -4.47
C LYS A 74 -20.08 -9.42 -4.05
N THR A 75 -19.74 -10.56 -3.42
CA THR A 75 -20.75 -11.53 -2.96
C THR A 75 -21.67 -10.95 -1.89
N LEU A 76 -21.13 -10.08 -1.04
CA LEU A 76 -21.85 -9.39 0.02
C LEU A 76 -22.61 -8.14 -0.47
N LYS A 77 -22.42 -7.74 -1.74
CA LYS A 77 -22.99 -6.52 -2.35
C LYS A 77 -22.63 -5.24 -1.59
N ASP A 78 -21.44 -5.23 -1.00
CA ASP A 78 -20.89 -4.06 -0.32
C ASP A 78 -20.19 -3.16 -1.33
N GLU A 79 -20.93 -2.22 -1.91
CA GLU A 79 -20.42 -1.36 -2.99
C GLU A 79 -19.34 -0.38 -2.51
N GLU A 80 -19.40 0.05 -1.24
CA GLU A 80 -18.36 0.92 -0.66
C GLU A 80 -17.04 0.16 -0.56
N TRP A 81 -17.08 -1.07 -0.03
CA TRP A 81 -15.90 -1.91 0.09
C TRP A 81 -15.35 -2.35 -1.28
N VAL A 82 -16.24 -2.67 -2.24
CA VAL A 82 -15.86 -2.95 -3.64
C VAL A 82 -15.11 -1.76 -4.26
N SER A 83 -15.60 -0.53 -4.05
CA SER A 83 -14.95 0.68 -4.58
C SER A 83 -13.57 0.90 -3.96
N GLU A 84 -13.46 0.76 -2.64
CA GLU A 84 -12.17 0.89 -1.93
C GLU A 84 -11.14 -0.14 -2.47
N LEU A 85 -11.54 -1.41 -2.58
CA LEU A 85 -10.67 -2.47 -3.06
C LEU A 85 -10.25 -2.28 -4.52
N GLN A 86 -11.15 -1.76 -5.38
CA GLN A 86 -10.78 -1.40 -6.75
C GLN A 86 -9.70 -0.33 -6.80
N ASP A 87 -9.82 0.71 -5.98
CA ASP A 87 -8.85 1.81 -5.99
C ASP A 87 -7.49 1.33 -5.50
N ARG A 88 -7.45 0.50 -4.45
CA ARG A 88 -6.22 -0.15 -3.97
C ARG A 88 -5.60 -1.06 -5.04
N LEU A 89 -6.42 -1.88 -5.72
CA LEU A 89 -5.97 -2.72 -6.84
C LEU A 89 -5.37 -1.90 -7.99
N LYS A 90 -5.97 -0.76 -8.36
CA LYS A 90 -5.41 0.13 -9.41
C LYS A 90 -4.03 0.67 -9.03
N GLN A 91 -3.85 1.06 -7.77
CA GLN A 91 -2.58 1.61 -7.29
C GLN A 91 -1.43 0.60 -7.40
N ILE A 92 -1.69 -0.65 -7.04
CA ILE A 92 -0.64 -1.69 -7.03
C ILE A 92 -0.46 -2.36 -8.40
N SER A 93 -1.53 -2.61 -9.16
CA SER A 93 -1.42 -3.26 -10.48
C SER A 93 -0.85 -2.34 -11.56
N GLY A 94 -0.99 -1.02 -11.40
CA GLY A 94 -0.38 -0.02 -12.26
C GLY A 94 1.13 0.18 -12.02
N PHE A 95 1.67 -0.39 -10.93
CA PHE A 95 3.08 -0.30 -10.59
C PHE A 95 3.86 -1.46 -11.23
N SER A 96 4.96 -1.14 -11.92
CA SER A 96 5.85 -2.13 -12.55
C SER A 96 7.30 -1.81 -12.21
N PHE A 97 8.04 -2.83 -11.78
CA PHE A 97 9.50 -2.73 -11.58
C PHE A 97 10.28 -2.72 -12.89
N TYR A 98 9.64 -3.14 -13.99
CA TYR A 98 10.24 -3.16 -15.32
C TYR A 98 9.64 -2.02 -16.16
N PRO A 99 10.47 -1.16 -16.76
CA PRO A 99 10.00 -0.03 -17.56
C PRO A 99 9.27 -0.43 -18.85
N ASP A 100 9.40 -1.68 -19.31
CA ASP A 100 9.02 -2.10 -20.67
C ASP A 100 7.76 -2.97 -20.78
N ARG A 101 6.78 -2.83 -19.87
CA ARG A 101 5.47 -3.47 -20.12
C ARG A 101 4.65 -2.61 -21.07
N VAL A 102 4.92 -2.78 -22.38
CA VAL A 102 4.16 -2.21 -23.50
C VAL A 102 2.67 -2.36 -23.22
N LYS A 103 1.96 -1.23 -23.14
CA LYS A 103 0.50 -1.21 -23.18
C LYS A 103 0.08 -1.69 -24.56
N ILE A 104 -0.28 -2.96 -24.69
CA ILE A 104 -0.97 -3.43 -25.89
C ILE A 104 -2.33 -2.75 -25.83
N SER A 105 -2.49 -1.73 -26.70
CA SER A 105 -3.73 -0.98 -26.91
C SER A 105 -4.80 -1.86 -27.54
#